data_AF-A0A1I5BVM2-F1
#
_entry.id   AF-A0A1I5BVM2-F1
#
_cell.length_a   1.000
_cell.length_b   1.000
_cell.length_c   1.000
_cell.angle_alpha   90.00
_cell.angle_beta   90.00
_cell.angle_gamma   90.00
#
_symmetry.space_group_name_H-M   'P 1'
#
loop_
_entity.id
_entity.type
_entity.pdbx_description
1 polymer ?
#
loop_
_entity_poly.entity_id
_entity_poly.type
_entity_poly.pdbx_seq_one_letter_code
_entity_poly.pdbx_strand_id
1 'polypeptide(L)'
;MKQLYIILMLLTCFITTDAQQKSFSDYEHQLDTALKNYSKSPNYQYLKDLVTYFKAAKKLNAKHLTKDVVGIAVFLDNGNSHLDLFPAVYTYDNDKVDISALRSSITKMPSDEMKEYADAFLNNRRDIGKSKIFQSLLTDHPKAESTYTELPNEYKVVSPADVSFVRGNDDWMYAISFGSEGIIIYAFKLSLADEEISGKKVVEKIRQEKEDELTTLLEKYPYAHYSDDHGIYSYIKRLRESTPFSKDKEFLKNTESYEQRIKRDSLINHIGMFNYLLKLKFPKELLEDGAENIDIYGLKHFSAHTLGDYYFFKQDYNKAIEYYRKAVFDFPNSSDSRVCRDVENSLLSISKSYRQLNKMNDAYASLLGAIYSCGNISDTEEKQFNNYIATDTADRDQLKKDIDQSLLTIKNLKNNYYSFTFRNKTSFFYGKDEFVKNITRHMTTTHFYQSLK
;
A
#
# COMPACT_ATOMS: atom_id res chain seq x y z
N MET A 1 18.83 -0.42 -52.05
CA MET A 1 18.66 -0.10 -50.60
C MET A 1 17.56 0.94 -50.33
N LYS A 2 17.49 2.11 -51.00
CA LYS A 2 16.41 3.09 -50.76
C LYS A 2 14.98 2.57 -51.01
N GLN A 3 14.77 1.72 -52.03
CA GLN A 3 13.46 1.10 -52.29
C GLN A 3 13.01 0.09 -51.22
N LEU A 4 13.96 -0.57 -50.55
CA LEU A 4 13.65 -1.56 -49.50
C LEU A 4 13.18 -0.87 -48.20
N TYR A 5 13.74 0.30 -47.88
CA TYR A 5 13.31 1.12 -46.74
C TYR A 5 11.92 1.73 -46.95
N ILE A 6 11.57 2.11 -48.18
CA ILE A 6 10.24 2.66 -48.50
C ILE A 6 9.17 1.56 -48.41
N ILE A 7 9.48 0.34 -48.87
CA ILE A 7 8.58 -0.82 -48.75
C ILE A 7 8.41 -1.24 -47.28
N LEU A 8 9.48 -1.21 -46.47
CA LEU A 8 9.40 -1.54 -45.05
C LEU A 8 8.61 -0.49 -44.24
N MET A 9 8.73 0.81 -44.55
CA MET A 9 7.88 1.87 -43.98
C MET A 9 6.42 1.76 -44.41
N LEU A 10 6.15 1.40 -45.67
CA LEU A 10 4.78 1.19 -46.15
C LEU A 10 4.15 -0.02 -45.46
N LEU A 11 4.87 -1.13 -45.31
CA LEU A 11 4.37 -2.32 -44.59
C LEU A 11 4.09 -2.04 -43.11
N THR A 12 4.87 -1.21 -42.41
CA THR A 12 4.54 -0.84 -41.01
C THR A 12 3.35 0.12 -40.92
N CYS A 13 3.06 0.92 -41.96
CA CYS A 13 1.84 1.74 -42.02
C CYS A 13 0.56 0.93 -42.36
N PHE A 14 0.68 -0.21 -43.06
CA PHE A 14 -0.49 -1.07 -43.34
C PHE A 14 -0.82 -2.04 -42.20
N ILE A 15 0.16 -2.47 -41.40
CA ILE A 15 -0.09 -3.38 -40.27
C ILE A 15 -0.79 -2.64 -39.10
N THR A 16 -0.61 -1.32 -38.97
CA THR A 16 -1.29 -0.53 -37.92
C THR A 16 -2.73 -0.15 -38.28
N THR A 17 -3.12 -0.19 -39.56
CA THR A 17 -4.47 0.19 -40.00
C THR A 17 -5.48 -0.96 -39.89
N ASP A 18 -5.08 -2.21 -40.16
CA ASP A 18 -5.96 -3.38 -40.02
C ASP A 18 -6.32 -3.68 -38.56
N ALA A 19 -5.40 -3.48 -37.62
CA ALA A 19 -5.67 -3.64 -36.19
C ALA A 19 -6.58 -2.52 -35.63
N GLN A 20 -6.56 -1.32 -36.24
CA GLN A 20 -7.40 -0.19 -35.83
C GLN A 20 -8.87 -0.37 -36.24
N GLN A 21 -9.18 -1.09 -37.32
CA GLN A 21 -10.55 -1.16 -37.87
C GLN A 21 -11.45 -2.27 -37.33
N LYS A 22 -10.91 -3.30 -36.65
CA LYS A 22 -11.76 -4.39 -36.12
C LYS A 22 -12.80 -3.88 -35.14
N SER A 23 -14.05 -4.30 -35.36
CA SER A 23 -15.24 -3.99 -34.58
C SER A 23 -15.62 -5.16 -33.66
N PHE A 24 -16.60 -4.98 -32.78
CA PHE A 24 -17.03 -6.04 -31.87
C PHE A 24 -17.49 -7.32 -32.61
N SER A 25 -18.09 -7.20 -33.81
CA SER A 25 -18.54 -8.36 -34.58
C SER A 25 -17.42 -9.33 -34.92
N ASP A 26 -16.19 -8.83 -35.04
CA ASP A 26 -15.00 -9.66 -35.30
C ASP A 26 -14.60 -10.53 -34.09
N TYR A 27 -15.08 -10.16 -32.89
CA TYR A 27 -14.81 -10.84 -31.62
C TYR A 27 -16.02 -11.63 -31.09
N GLU A 28 -17.20 -11.47 -31.71
CA GLU A 28 -18.46 -12.04 -31.22
C GLU A 28 -18.41 -13.57 -31.10
N HIS A 29 -17.80 -14.26 -32.07
CA HIS A 29 -17.62 -15.71 -32.01
C HIS A 29 -16.78 -16.16 -30.80
N GLN A 30 -15.76 -15.39 -30.42
CA GLN A 30 -14.92 -15.68 -29.26
C GLN A 30 -15.73 -15.56 -27.96
N LEU A 31 -16.56 -14.51 -27.85
CA LEU A 31 -17.47 -14.33 -26.73
C LEU A 31 -18.47 -15.49 -26.65
N ASP A 32 -19.17 -15.79 -27.75
CA ASP A 32 -20.19 -16.84 -27.78
C ASP A 32 -19.61 -18.23 -27.44
N THR A 33 -18.35 -18.48 -27.81
CA THR A 33 -17.62 -19.69 -27.41
C THR A 33 -17.35 -19.72 -25.91
N ALA A 34 -16.87 -18.61 -25.33
CA ALA A 34 -16.60 -18.53 -23.90
C ALA A 34 -17.89 -18.69 -23.06
N LEU A 35 -19.01 -18.10 -23.49
CA LEU A 35 -20.30 -18.18 -22.78
C LEU A 35 -20.79 -19.62 -22.58
N LYS A 36 -20.51 -20.53 -23.52
CA LYS A 36 -20.94 -21.95 -23.42
C LYS A 36 -20.37 -22.64 -22.18
N ASN A 37 -19.15 -22.27 -21.77
CA ASN A 37 -18.47 -22.85 -20.61
C ASN A 37 -19.18 -22.54 -19.29
N TYR A 38 -20.02 -21.51 -19.24
CA TYR A 38 -20.71 -21.07 -18.03
C TYR A 38 -22.20 -21.41 -18.01
N SER A 39 -22.70 -22.15 -19.00
CA SER A 39 -24.12 -22.50 -19.12
C SER A 39 -24.73 -23.22 -17.92
N LYS A 40 -23.89 -23.85 -17.07
CA LYS A 40 -24.29 -24.54 -15.84
C LYS A 40 -24.15 -23.70 -14.57
N SER A 41 -23.62 -22.47 -14.68
CA SER A 41 -23.46 -21.59 -13.51
C SER A 41 -24.82 -21.11 -13.01
N PRO A 42 -25.05 -21.04 -11.69
CA PRO A 42 -26.30 -20.51 -11.14
C PRO A 42 -26.56 -19.06 -11.56
N ASN A 43 -25.50 -18.29 -11.85
CA ASN A 43 -25.57 -16.89 -12.26
C ASN A 43 -25.52 -16.71 -13.79
N TYR A 44 -25.65 -17.79 -14.57
CA TYR A 44 -25.54 -17.72 -16.04
C TYR A 44 -26.57 -16.79 -16.68
N GLN A 45 -27.79 -16.75 -16.14
CA GLN A 45 -28.84 -15.87 -16.66
C GLN A 45 -28.43 -14.40 -16.57
N TYR A 46 -27.82 -14.00 -15.47
CA TYR A 46 -27.33 -12.64 -15.28
C TYR A 46 -26.26 -12.26 -16.31
N LEU A 47 -25.29 -13.14 -16.54
CA LEU A 47 -24.28 -12.97 -17.59
C LEU A 47 -24.92 -12.84 -18.97
N LYS A 48 -25.89 -13.69 -19.28
CA LYS A 48 -26.63 -13.66 -20.54
C LYS A 48 -27.38 -12.33 -20.73
N ASP A 49 -27.97 -11.81 -19.66
CA ASP A 49 -28.68 -10.52 -19.68
C ASP A 49 -27.70 -9.38 -19.95
N LEU A 50 -26.54 -9.33 -19.28
CA LEU A 50 -25.50 -8.33 -19.55
C LEU A 50 -25.04 -8.33 -21.02
N VAL A 51 -24.77 -9.51 -21.58
CA VAL A 51 -24.39 -9.63 -23.00
C VAL A 51 -25.52 -9.18 -23.91
N THR A 52 -26.77 -9.53 -23.57
CA THR A 52 -27.95 -9.11 -24.34
C THR A 52 -28.09 -7.59 -24.32
N TYR A 53 -27.91 -6.95 -23.17
CA TYR A 53 -27.95 -5.50 -23.04
C TYR A 53 -26.83 -4.83 -23.83
N PHE A 54 -25.60 -5.34 -23.78
CA PHE A 54 -24.50 -4.84 -24.61
C PHE A 54 -24.80 -4.96 -26.11
N LYS A 55 -25.28 -6.13 -26.57
CA LYS A 55 -25.58 -6.37 -27.99
C LYS A 55 -26.75 -5.49 -28.49
N ALA A 56 -27.73 -5.22 -27.64
CA ALA A 56 -28.87 -4.35 -27.94
C ALA A 56 -28.55 -2.85 -27.81
N ALA A 57 -27.51 -2.49 -27.05
CA ALA A 57 -27.10 -1.11 -26.86
C ALA A 57 -26.57 -0.49 -28.16
N LYS A 58 -26.73 0.84 -28.26
CA LYS A 58 -26.25 1.63 -29.40
C LYS A 58 -24.88 2.20 -29.09
N LYS A 59 -24.32 2.94 -30.05
CA LYS A 59 -23.16 3.78 -29.79
C LYS A 59 -23.49 4.77 -28.67
N LEU A 60 -22.64 4.81 -27.65
CA LEU A 60 -22.80 5.69 -26.51
C LEU A 60 -22.70 7.17 -26.96
N ASN A 61 -23.35 8.09 -26.25
CA ASN A 61 -23.10 9.52 -26.49
C ASN A 61 -21.69 9.89 -25.99
N ALA A 62 -20.89 10.54 -26.85
CA ALA A 62 -19.50 10.93 -26.56
C ALA A 62 -19.34 11.68 -25.23
N LYS A 63 -20.34 12.48 -24.81
CA LYS A 63 -20.31 13.21 -23.53
C LYS A 63 -20.19 12.30 -22.30
N HIS A 64 -20.56 11.02 -22.41
CA HIS A 64 -20.47 10.05 -21.32
C HIS A 64 -19.09 9.40 -21.24
N LEU A 65 -18.24 9.54 -22.26
CA LEU A 65 -16.85 9.10 -22.23
C LEU A 65 -15.92 10.07 -21.49
N THR A 66 -16.39 11.29 -21.20
CA THR A 66 -15.59 12.32 -20.53
C THR A 66 -15.86 12.40 -19.03
N LYS A 67 -16.36 11.31 -18.44
CA LYS A 67 -16.72 11.22 -17.02
C LYS A 67 -16.18 9.91 -16.44
N ASP A 68 -15.76 9.97 -15.19
CA ASP A 68 -15.52 8.76 -14.40
C ASP A 68 -16.86 8.13 -14.06
N VAL A 69 -16.99 6.82 -14.26
CA VAL A 69 -18.22 6.08 -14.01
C VAL A 69 -17.90 4.78 -13.30
N VAL A 70 -18.54 4.54 -12.17
CA VAL A 70 -18.39 3.28 -11.45
C VAL A 70 -19.43 2.25 -11.89
N GLY A 71 -19.10 0.99 -11.68
CA GLY A 71 -19.87 -0.13 -12.19
C GLY A 71 -19.48 -1.44 -11.55
N ILE A 72 -19.82 -2.51 -12.26
CA ILE A 72 -19.48 -3.89 -11.93
C ILE A 72 -18.94 -4.61 -13.16
N ALA A 73 -18.19 -5.68 -12.94
CA ALA A 73 -17.61 -6.53 -13.96
C ALA A 73 -17.79 -8.02 -13.66
N VAL A 74 -17.82 -8.83 -14.72
CA VAL A 74 -17.77 -10.29 -14.69
C VAL A 74 -16.58 -10.75 -15.53
N PHE A 75 -15.71 -11.56 -14.93
CA PHE A 75 -14.59 -12.19 -15.62
C PHE A 75 -14.99 -13.57 -16.13
N LEU A 76 -14.80 -13.82 -17.42
CA LEU A 76 -14.98 -15.11 -18.06
C LEU A 76 -13.63 -15.82 -18.22
N ASP A 77 -13.13 -16.37 -17.12
CA ASP A 77 -11.96 -17.24 -17.10
C ASP A 77 -12.14 -18.49 -16.22
N ASN A 78 -11.20 -19.43 -16.32
CA ASN A 78 -11.24 -20.68 -15.57
C ASN A 78 -11.22 -20.50 -14.03
N GLY A 79 -10.91 -19.29 -13.54
CA GLY A 79 -10.89 -18.96 -12.11
C GLY A 79 -12.25 -18.53 -11.55
N ASN A 80 -13.21 -18.13 -12.38
CA ASN A 80 -14.51 -17.58 -11.94
C ASN A 80 -15.72 -18.39 -12.44
N SER A 81 -15.78 -19.68 -12.10
CA SER A 81 -16.89 -20.57 -12.54
C SER A 81 -18.27 -20.15 -12.02
N HIS A 82 -18.33 -19.39 -10.92
CA HIS A 82 -19.58 -18.91 -10.30
C HIS A 82 -20.08 -17.58 -10.86
N LEU A 83 -19.32 -16.94 -11.76
CA LEU A 83 -19.64 -15.63 -12.33
C LEU A 83 -19.85 -14.57 -11.24
N ASP A 84 -18.91 -14.52 -10.29
CA ASP A 84 -18.89 -13.51 -9.25
C ASP A 84 -18.74 -12.10 -9.84
N LEU A 85 -19.30 -11.12 -9.13
CA LEU A 85 -19.30 -9.71 -9.50
C LEU A 85 -18.16 -8.97 -8.82
N PHE A 86 -17.48 -8.13 -9.60
CA PHE A 86 -16.37 -7.33 -9.16
C PHE A 86 -16.69 -5.84 -9.32
N PRO A 87 -16.34 -4.96 -8.37
CA PRO A 87 -16.45 -3.52 -8.56
C PRO A 87 -15.58 -3.07 -9.74
N ALA A 88 -16.08 -2.13 -10.53
CA ALA A 88 -15.41 -1.64 -11.73
C ALA A 88 -15.48 -0.12 -11.86
N VAL A 89 -14.55 0.44 -12.63
CA VAL A 89 -14.53 1.86 -12.95
C VAL A 89 -14.09 2.08 -14.40
N TYR A 90 -14.81 2.98 -15.06
CA TYR A 90 -14.42 3.65 -16.29
C TYR A 90 -13.85 5.01 -15.89
N THR A 91 -12.67 5.35 -16.40
CA THR A 91 -11.97 6.60 -16.03
C THR A 91 -11.66 7.43 -17.25
N TYR A 92 -11.64 8.76 -17.07
CA TYR A 92 -11.30 9.72 -18.12
C TYR A 92 -10.32 10.78 -17.58
N ASP A 93 -9.16 10.91 -18.23
CA ASP A 93 -8.20 11.97 -17.94
C ASP A 93 -7.47 12.40 -19.22
N ASN A 94 -7.46 13.71 -19.51
CA ASN A 94 -6.72 14.31 -20.64
C ASN A 94 -6.89 13.57 -21.98
N ASP A 95 -8.14 13.39 -22.44
CA ASP A 95 -8.51 12.68 -23.67
C ASP A 95 -8.12 11.19 -23.71
N LYS A 96 -7.71 10.64 -22.57
CA LYS A 96 -7.44 9.21 -22.40
C LYS A 96 -8.50 8.60 -21.51
N VAL A 97 -8.68 7.30 -21.70
CA VAL A 97 -9.66 6.51 -20.96
C VAL A 97 -9.01 5.27 -20.39
N ASP A 98 -9.62 4.68 -19.37
CA ASP A 98 -9.29 3.31 -18.96
C ASP A 98 -10.52 2.59 -18.39
N ILE A 99 -10.53 1.27 -18.53
CA ILE A 99 -11.61 0.40 -18.06
C ILE A 99 -10.99 -0.66 -17.17
N SER A 100 -11.34 -0.66 -15.89
CA SER A 100 -10.72 -1.57 -14.93
C SER A 100 -11.74 -2.13 -13.93
N ALA A 101 -11.40 -3.27 -13.35
CA ALA A 101 -12.16 -3.89 -12.28
C ALA A 101 -11.24 -4.35 -11.15
N LEU A 102 -11.72 -4.19 -9.92
CA LEU A 102 -11.00 -4.62 -8.72
C LEU A 102 -11.09 -6.13 -8.59
N ARG A 103 -9.99 -6.83 -8.87
CA ARG A 103 -9.90 -8.29 -8.74
C ARG A 103 -8.60 -8.69 -8.08
N SER A 104 -8.69 -9.63 -7.12
CA SER A 104 -7.49 -10.23 -6.54
C SER A 104 -6.69 -10.95 -7.62
N SER A 105 -5.42 -10.59 -7.79
CA SER A 105 -4.51 -11.27 -8.72
C SER A 105 -4.19 -12.71 -8.30
N ILE A 106 -4.51 -13.10 -7.06
CA ILE A 106 -4.20 -14.40 -6.47
C ILE A 106 -5.45 -15.28 -6.38
N THR A 107 -6.45 -14.87 -5.60
CA THR A 107 -7.65 -15.70 -5.38
C THR A 107 -8.56 -15.65 -6.59
N LYS A 108 -8.47 -14.57 -7.39
CA LYS A 108 -9.34 -14.29 -8.53
C LYS A 108 -10.83 -14.18 -8.12
N MET A 109 -11.13 -14.09 -6.82
CA MET A 109 -12.46 -14.01 -6.18
C MET A 109 -12.67 -12.63 -5.50
N PRO A 110 -13.92 -12.15 -5.35
CA PRO A 110 -14.21 -10.89 -4.65
C PRO A 110 -14.13 -11.05 -3.12
N SER A 111 -13.73 -9.98 -2.42
CA SER A 111 -13.85 -9.89 -0.96
C SER A 111 -15.30 -9.67 -0.53
N ASP A 112 -15.60 -9.75 0.78
CA ASP A 112 -16.95 -9.51 1.28
C ASP A 112 -17.39 -8.05 1.07
N GLU A 113 -16.50 -7.07 1.26
CA GLU A 113 -16.78 -5.66 0.95
C GLU A 113 -17.10 -5.44 -0.55
N MET A 114 -16.42 -6.18 -1.44
CA MET A 114 -16.70 -6.15 -2.89
C MET A 114 -18.08 -6.72 -3.21
N LYS A 115 -18.49 -7.80 -2.54
CA LYS A 115 -19.83 -8.38 -2.69
C LYS A 115 -20.91 -7.44 -2.17
N GLU A 116 -20.68 -6.78 -1.04
CA GLU A 116 -21.59 -5.77 -0.48
C GLU A 116 -21.77 -4.59 -1.45
N TYR A 117 -20.68 -4.10 -2.06
CA TYR A 117 -20.75 -3.08 -3.10
C TYR A 117 -21.58 -3.56 -4.30
N ALA A 118 -21.32 -4.77 -4.79
CA ALA A 118 -22.05 -5.31 -5.95
C ALA A 118 -23.56 -5.45 -5.66
N ASP A 119 -23.93 -5.92 -4.46
CA ASP A 119 -25.33 -5.98 -4.03
C ASP A 119 -25.96 -4.59 -3.94
N ALA A 120 -25.24 -3.61 -3.36
CA ALA A 120 -25.72 -2.24 -3.28
C ALA A 120 -25.93 -1.61 -4.68
N PHE A 121 -25.01 -1.89 -5.61
CA PHE A 121 -25.07 -1.43 -6.99
C PHE A 121 -26.28 -2.02 -7.73
N LEU A 122 -26.48 -3.33 -7.66
CA LEU A 122 -27.60 -3.99 -8.32
C LEU A 122 -28.96 -3.56 -7.77
N ASN A 123 -29.05 -3.32 -6.46
CA ASN A 123 -30.28 -2.91 -5.81
C ASN A 123 -30.50 -1.38 -5.80
N ASN A 124 -29.67 -0.62 -6.52
CA ASN A 124 -29.72 0.85 -6.59
C ASN A 124 -29.84 1.52 -5.21
N ARG A 125 -29.07 1.04 -4.22
CA ARG A 125 -29.15 1.60 -2.87
C ARG A 125 -28.59 3.03 -2.87
N ARG A 126 -29.35 3.97 -2.29
CA ARG A 126 -28.99 5.41 -2.26
C ARG A 126 -27.68 5.71 -1.51
N ASP A 127 -27.22 4.79 -0.67
CA ASP A 127 -26.03 4.91 0.15
C ASP A 127 -24.76 4.34 -0.51
N ILE A 128 -24.83 3.84 -1.75
CA ILE A 128 -23.66 3.28 -2.43
C ILE A 128 -22.47 4.25 -2.47
N GLY A 129 -22.74 5.56 -2.62
CA GLY A 129 -21.74 6.62 -2.60
C GLY A 129 -20.94 6.75 -1.29
N LYS A 130 -21.47 6.18 -0.19
CA LYS A 130 -20.81 6.14 1.12
C LYS A 130 -19.98 4.88 1.34
N SER A 131 -20.07 3.88 0.46
CA SER A 131 -19.30 2.66 0.61
C SER A 131 -17.81 2.92 0.37
N LYS A 132 -16.94 2.23 1.13
CA LYS A 132 -15.48 2.35 0.98
C LYS A 132 -15.02 1.97 -0.43
N ILE A 133 -15.62 0.93 -1.00
CA ILE A 133 -15.31 0.48 -2.37
C ILE A 133 -15.67 1.56 -3.39
N PHE A 134 -16.85 2.17 -3.30
CA PHE A 134 -17.23 3.27 -4.19
C PHE A 134 -16.24 4.43 -4.12
N GLN A 135 -15.91 4.88 -2.91
CA GLN A 135 -14.95 5.97 -2.71
C GLN A 135 -13.56 5.60 -3.22
N SER A 136 -13.11 4.36 -3.00
CA SER A 136 -11.83 3.86 -3.50
C SER A 136 -11.78 3.81 -5.03
N LEU A 137 -12.85 3.38 -5.70
CA LEU A 137 -12.94 3.38 -7.16
C LEU A 137 -12.80 4.80 -7.75
N LEU A 138 -13.19 5.84 -7.02
CA LEU A 138 -13.06 7.24 -7.45
C LEU A 138 -11.71 7.89 -7.10
N THR A 139 -11.00 7.38 -6.09
CA THR A 139 -9.76 8.01 -5.61
C THR A 139 -8.49 7.23 -5.92
N ASP A 140 -8.59 5.90 -6.06
CA ASP A 140 -7.47 4.96 -6.08
C ASP A 140 -7.50 4.06 -7.34
N HIS A 141 -7.87 4.62 -8.49
CA HIS A 141 -7.88 3.93 -9.77
C HIS A 141 -6.59 4.19 -10.59
N PRO A 142 -6.24 3.31 -11.55
CA PRO A 142 -5.15 3.57 -12.49
C PRO A 142 -5.35 4.89 -13.23
N LYS A 143 -4.25 5.52 -13.63
CA LYS A 143 -4.30 6.69 -14.49
C LYS A 143 -4.81 6.28 -15.88
N ALA A 144 -5.70 7.08 -16.47
CA ALA A 144 -6.16 6.82 -17.82
C ALA A 144 -5.01 6.95 -18.83
N GLU A 145 -4.67 5.85 -19.48
CA GLU A 145 -3.56 5.78 -20.45
C GLU A 145 -3.99 5.34 -21.85
N SER A 146 -5.16 4.71 -21.96
CA SER A 146 -5.64 4.10 -23.20
C SER A 146 -6.24 5.14 -24.14
N THR A 147 -6.07 4.90 -25.44
CA THR A 147 -6.73 5.69 -26.49
C THR A 147 -8.03 5.04 -26.89
N TYR A 148 -8.99 5.85 -27.35
CA TYR A 148 -10.24 5.35 -27.89
C TYR A 148 -10.50 5.87 -29.31
N THR A 149 -11.09 5.01 -30.12
CA THR A 149 -11.46 5.31 -31.51
C THR A 149 -12.95 5.13 -31.67
N GLU A 150 -13.59 6.08 -32.37
CA GLU A 150 -15.00 5.97 -32.72
C GLU A 150 -15.20 5.02 -33.90
N LEU A 151 -16.12 4.06 -33.75
CA LEU A 151 -16.61 3.18 -34.80
C LEU A 151 -18.11 3.47 -35.04
N PRO A 152 -18.73 2.96 -36.12
CA PRO A 152 -20.13 3.28 -36.43
C PRO A 152 -21.12 2.99 -35.29
N ASN A 153 -20.92 1.87 -34.59
CA ASN A 153 -21.88 1.35 -33.59
C ASN A 153 -21.36 1.38 -32.14
N GLU A 154 -20.11 1.76 -31.92
CA GLU A 154 -19.41 1.60 -30.63
C GLU A 154 -18.15 2.47 -30.56
N TYR A 155 -17.54 2.52 -29.39
CA TYR A 155 -16.17 3.00 -29.24
C TYR A 155 -15.25 1.81 -28.98
N LYS A 156 -14.05 1.89 -29.52
CA LYS A 156 -13.00 0.91 -29.29
C LYS A 156 -11.92 1.53 -28.43
N VAL A 157 -11.63 0.93 -27.28
CA VAL A 157 -10.54 1.32 -26.39
C VAL A 157 -9.42 0.30 -26.54
N VAL A 158 -8.19 0.78 -26.72
CA VAL A 158 -7.01 -0.09 -26.84
C VAL A 158 -6.05 0.24 -25.71
N SER A 159 -5.87 -0.73 -24.80
CA SER A 159 -4.86 -0.70 -23.75
C SER A 159 -3.68 -1.61 -24.12
N PRO A 160 -2.57 -1.58 -23.37
CA PRO A 160 -1.47 -2.54 -23.56
C PRO A 160 -1.87 -4.01 -23.38
N ALA A 161 -2.92 -4.30 -22.61
CA ALA A 161 -3.30 -5.66 -22.20
C ALA A 161 -4.58 -6.19 -22.89
N ASP A 162 -5.43 -5.30 -23.38
CA ASP A 162 -6.73 -5.65 -23.93
C ASP A 162 -7.25 -4.69 -25.02
N VAL A 163 -8.26 -5.18 -25.74
CA VAL A 163 -9.10 -4.38 -26.63
C VAL A 163 -10.51 -4.43 -26.08
N SER A 164 -11.12 -3.26 -25.88
CA SER A 164 -12.45 -3.12 -25.30
C SER A 164 -13.40 -2.43 -26.26
N PHE A 165 -14.65 -2.88 -26.29
CA PHE A 165 -15.73 -2.27 -27.07
C PHE A 165 -16.77 -1.69 -26.13
N VAL A 166 -17.11 -0.42 -26.32
CA VAL A 166 -18.01 0.34 -25.44
C VAL A 166 -19.27 0.74 -26.19
N ARG A 167 -20.41 0.40 -25.61
CA ARG A 167 -21.76 0.74 -26.08
C ARG A 167 -22.60 1.23 -24.92
N GLY A 168 -23.77 1.79 -25.19
CA GLY A 168 -24.68 2.17 -24.12
C GLY A 168 -25.99 2.78 -24.56
N ASN A 169 -26.65 3.37 -23.57
CA ASN A 169 -27.87 4.17 -23.70
C ASN A 169 -27.77 5.37 -22.74
N ASP A 170 -28.90 6.03 -22.46
CA ASP A 170 -28.90 7.26 -21.66
C ASP A 170 -28.52 7.07 -20.18
N ASP A 171 -28.64 5.84 -19.63
CA ASP A 171 -28.41 5.56 -18.20
C ASP A 171 -27.36 4.47 -17.96
N TRP A 172 -27.00 3.72 -18.99
CA TRP A 172 -26.04 2.62 -18.90
C TRP A 172 -24.94 2.73 -19.94
N MET A 173 -23.72 2.46 -19.49
CA MET A 173 -22.56 2.18 -20.34
C MET A 173 -22.17 0.72 -20.12
N TYR A 174 -21.94 -0.01 -21.21
CA TYR A 174 -21.50 -1.40 -21.20
C TYR A 174 -20.19 -1.50 -21.94
N ALA A 175 -19.29 -2.36 -21.46
CA ALA A 175 -18.05 -2.66 -22.16
C ALA A 175 -17.79 -4.16 -22.19
N ILE A 176 -17.17 -4.65 -23.25
CA ILE A 176 -16.61 -6.01 -23.31
C ILE A 176 -15.15 -5.92 -23.74
N SER A 177 -14.26 -6.43 -22.88
CA SER A 177 -12.82 -6.44 -23.09
C SER A 177 -12.34 -7.84 -23.46
N PHE A 178 -11.40 -7.91 -24.39
CA PHE A 178 -10.73 -9.12 -24.84
C PHE A 178 -9.22 -8.94 -24.65
N GLY A 179 -8.60 -9.73 -23.78
CA GLY A 179 -7.19 -9.56 -23.44
C GLY A 179 -6.53 -10.77 -22.79
N SER A 180 -5.36 -10.54 -22.19
CA SER A 180 -4.56 -11.58 -21.53
C SER A 180 -5.25 -12.23 -20.33
N GLU A 181 -6.13 -11.50 -19.65
CA GLU A 181 -6.91 -11.98 -18.50
C GLU A 181 -8.25 -12.64 -18.91
N GLY A 182 -8.44 -12.90 -20.20
CA GLY A 182 -9.66 -13.49 -20.75
C GLY A 182 -10.65 -12.44 -21.26
N ILE A 183 -11.94 -12.74 -21.16
CA ILE A 183 -13.02 -11.82 -21.54
C ILE A 183 -13.62 -11.22 -20.27
N ILE A 184 -13.75 -9.89 -20.24
CA ILE A 184 -14.34 -9.17 -19.11
C ILE A 184 -15.54 -8.39 -19.62
N ILE A 185 -16.67 -8.51 -18.93
CA ILE A 185 -17.92 -7.83 -19.29
C ILE A 185 -18.26 -6.85 -18.18
N TYR A 186 -18.51 -5.60 -18.55
CA TYR A 186 -18.74 -4.50 -17.64
C TYR A 186 -20.12 -3.89 -17.81
N ALA A 187 -20.68 -3.41 -16.70
CA ALA A 187 -21.87 -2.58 -16.67
C ALA A 187 -21.65 -1.40 -15.72
N PHE A 188 -21.77 -0.18 -16.25
CA PHE A 188 -21.57 1.09 -15.55
C PHE A 188 -22.87 1.88 -15.55
N LYS A 189 -23.14 2.54 -14.42
CA LYS A 189 -24.36 3.32 -14.22
C LYS A 189 -24.06 4.81 -14.39
N LEU A 190 -24.54 5.41 -15.48
CA LEU A 190 -24.23 6.80 -15.83
C LEU A 190 -24.81 7.80 -14.83
N SER A 191 -25.93 7.46 -14.18
CA SER A 191 -26.52 8.27 -13.10
C SER A 191 -25.66 8.34 -11.82
N LEU A 192 -24.68 7.44 -11.64
CA LEU A 192 -23.69 7.57 -10.56
C LEU A 192 -22.57 8.55 -10.90
N ALA A 193 -22.44 8.96 -12.17
CA ALA A 193 -21.51 9.99 -12.64
C ALA A 193 -22.10 11.42 -12.54
N ASP A 194 -23.04 11.60 -11.62
CA ASP A 194 -23.63 12.88 -11.28
C ASP A 194 -22.67 13.72 -10.44
N GLU A 195 -22.70 15.05 -10.62
CA GLU A 195 -21.78 15.96 -9.91
C GLU A 195 -21.96 15.89 -8.38
N GLU A 196 -23.15 15.56 -7.88
CA GLU A 196 -23.42 15.41 -6.45
C GLU A 196 -22.96 14.07 -5.87
N ILE A 197 -22.69 13.07 -6.73
CA ILE A 197 -22.35 11.70 -6.31
C ILE A 197 -20.86 11.41 -6.53
N SER A 198 -20.32 11.76 -7.69
CA SER A 198 -18.93 11.49 -8.06
C SER A 198 -18.27 12.64 -8.80
N GLY A 199 -18.85 13.85 -8.73
CA GLY A 199 -18.27 15.05 -9.33
C GLY A 199 -16.92 15.42 -8.73
N LYS A 200 -16.16 16.27 -9.44
CA LYS A 200 -14.78 16.64 -9.04
C LYS A 200 -14.71 17.17 -7.60
N LYS A 201 -15.70 17.96 -7.18
CA LYS A 201 -15.78 18.49 -5.81
C LYS A 201 -15.99 17.40 -4.76
N VAL A 202 -16.80 16.39 -5.09
CA VAL A 202 -17.05 15.25 -4.19
C VAL A 202 -15.79 14.41 -4.06
N VAL A 203 -15.15 14.08 -5.17
CA VAL A 203 -13.89 13.32 -5.18
C VAL A 203 -12.80 14.07 -4.39
N GLU A 204 -12.67 15.37 -4.58
CA GLU A 204 -11.71 16.18 -3.84
C GLU A 204 -12.02 16.24 -2.35
N LYS A 205 -13.31 16.35 -1.97
CA LYS A 205 -13.73 16.27 -0.57
C LYS A 205 -13.38 14.92 0.05
N ILE A 206 -13.60 13.81 -0.66
CA ILE A 206 -13.23 12.46 -0.19
C ILE A 206 -11.71 12.37 0.01
N ARG A 207 -10.90 12.95 -0.90
CA ARG A 207 -9.44 12.98 -0.75
C ARG A 207 -9.01 13.76 0.48
N GLN A 208 -9.58 14.95 0.68
CA GLN A 208 -9.29 15.79 1.85
C GLN A 208 -9.71 15.11 3.15
N GLU A 209 -10.90 14.51 3.21
CA GLU A 209 -11.36 13.75 4.39
C GLU A 209 -10.41 12.59 4.71
N LYS A 210 -9.97 11.83 3.70
CA LYS A 210 -8.96 10.77 3.87
C LYS A 210 -7.62 11.31 4.36
N GLU A 211 -7.18 12.45 3.86
CA GLU A 211 -5.93 13.10 4.28
C GLU A 211 -6.01 13.67 5.69
N ASP A 212 -7.14 14.24 6.09
CA ASP A 212 -7.42 14.74 7.44
C ASP A 212 -7.51 13.58 8.44
N GLU A 213 -8.20 12.49 8.07
CA GLU A 213 -8.25 11.25 8.85
C GLU A 213 -6.86 10.67 9.04
N LEU A 214 -6.06 10.62 7.98
CA LEU A 214 -4.68 10.17 8.03
C LEU A 214 -3.84 11.07 8.93
N THR A 215 -3.94 12.39 8.77
CA THR A 215 -3.18 13.36 9.58
C THR A 215 -3.52 13.19 11.06
N THR A 216 -4.82 13.14 11.38
CA THR A 216 -5.31 12.90 12.75
C THR A 216 -4.80 11.57 13.31
N LEU A 217 -4.82 10.51 12.49
CA LEU A 217 -4.30 9.20 12.86
C LEU A 217 -2.81 9.27 13.17
N LEU A 218 -2.03 9.95 12.33
CA LEU A 218 -0.57 10.07 12.46
C LEU A 218 -0.16 10.99 13.62
N GLU A 219 -0.95 12.00 13.95
CA GLU A 219 -0.73 12.83 15.14
C GLU A 219 -0.91 12.02 16.42
N LYS A 220 -1.95 11.17 16.47
CA LYS A 220 -2.27 10.35 17.63
C LYS A 220 -1.36 9.12 17.74
N TYR A 221 -0.97 8.55 16.60
CA TYR A 221 -0.16 7.34 16.47
C TYR A 221 0.97 7.56 15.46
N PRO A 222 1.99 8.38 15.80
CA PRO A 222 3.08 8.65 14.89
C PRO A 222 3.91 7.39 14.68
N TYR A 223 3.64 6.65 13.60
CA TYR A 223 4.51 5.54 13.17
C TYR A 223 5.93 6.08 12.97
N ALA A 224 6.95 5.43 13.54
CA ALA A 224 8.29 5.99 13.49
C ALA A 224 9.04 5.72 12.17
N HIS A 225 8.59 4.74 11.37
CA HIS A 225 9.22 4.49 10.08
C HIS A 225 8.66 5.41 8.97
N TYR A 226 9.52 6.32 8.51
CA TYR A 226 9.30 7.20 7.36
C TYR A 226 9.50 6.51 5.99
N SER A 227 9.95 5.25 5.96
CA SER A 227 10.33 4.61 4.71
C SER A 227 9.10 4.25 3.87
N ASP A 228 8.97 4.90 2.72
CA ASP A 228 8.17 4.41 1.60
C ASP A 228 8.41 2.90 1.42
N ASP A 229 7.31 2.16 1.52
CA ASP A 229 7.13 0.70 1.50
C ASP A 229 7.66 -0.02 0.22
N HIS A 230 8.30 0.71 -0.69
CA HIS A 230 8.84 0.15 -1.94
C HIS A 230 9.83 -1.01 -1.69
N GLY A 231 10.55 -0.97 -0.56
CA GLY A 231 11.45 -2.05 -0.14
C GLY A 231 10.72 -3.36 0.12
N ILE A 232 9.74 -3.36 1.03
CA ILE A 232 9.03 -4.59 1.47
C ILE A 232 8.24 -5.21 0.32
N TYR A 233 7.50 -4.41 -0.44
CA TYR A 233 6.83 -4.90 -1.64
C TYR A 233 7.81 -5.62 -2.57
N SER A 234 8.95 -4.98 -2.89
CA SER A 234 9.94 -5.58 -3.78
C SER A 234 10.54 -6.87 -3.21
N TYR A 235 10.71 -6.97 -1.89
CA TYR A 235 11.24 -8.17 -1.23
C TYR A 235 10.21 -9.31 -1.26
N ILE A 236 8.97 -9.05 -0.87
CA ILE A 236 7.92 -10.07 -0.87
C ILE A 236 7.63 -10.54 -2.29
N LYS A 237 7.55 -9.63 -3.27
CA LYS A 237 7.36 -9.99 -4.68
C LYS A 237 8.46 -10.94 -5.16
N ARG A 238 9.74 -10.58 -4.93
CA ARG A 238 10.87 -11.45 -5.31
C ARG A 238 10.83 -12.80 -4.62
N LEU A 239 10.51 -12.84 -3.33
CA LEU A 239 10.34 -14.10 -2.61
C LEU A 239 9.21 -14.94 -3.24
N ARG A 240 8.07 -14.35 -3.59
CA ARG A 240 6.98 -15.08 -4.25
C ARG A 240 7.34 -15.59 -5.65
N GLU A 241 8.33 -14.99 -6.30
CA GLU A 241 8.83 -15.40 -7.62
C GLU A 241 9.97 -16.45 -7.50
N SER A 242 10.68 -16.50 -6.36
CA SER A 242 11.84 -17.36 -6.13
C SER A 242 11.50 -18.71 -5.50
N THR A 243 12.31 -19.73 -5.79
CA THR A 243 12.20 -21.05 -5.15
C THR A 243 12.85 -20.99 -3.75
N PRO A 244 12.26 -21.59 -2.69
CA PRO A 244 11.08 -22.48 -2.70
C PRO A 244 9.72 -21.77 -2.59
N PHE A 245 9.71 -20.48 -2.28
CA PHE A 245 8.51 -19.73 -1.90
C PHE A 245 7.45 -19.60 -3.01
N SER A 246 7.85 -19.61 -4.28
CA SER A 246 6.94 -19.61 -5.43
C SER A 246 6.02 -20.84 -5.50
N LYS A 247 6.36 -21.92 -4.77
CA LYS A 247 5.56 -23.14 -4.66
C LYS A 247 5.02 -23.38 -3.25
N ASP A 248 5.37 -22.52 -2.29
CA ASP A 248 4.95 -22.65 -0.90
C ASP A 248 3.55 -22.04 -0.72
N LYS A 249 2.55 -22.93 -0.63
CA LYS A 249 1.15 -22.52 -0.46
C LYS A 249 0.91 -21.72 0.82
N GLU A 250 1.65 -22.01 1.89
CA GLU A 250 1.49 -21.31 3.17
C GLU A 250 2.08 -19.90 3.08
N PHE A 251 3.26 -19.76 2.47
CA PHE A 251 3.86 -18.46 2.19
C PHE A 251 2.98 -17.61 1.27
N LEU A 252 2.50 -18.19 0.17
CA LEU A 252 1.67 -17.49 -0.81
C LEU A 252 0.33 -17.03 -0.21
N LYS A 253 -0.24 -17.81 0.71
CA LYS A 253 -1.45 -17.46 1.46
C LYS A 253 -1.18 -16.34 2.47
N ASN A 254 -0.16 -16.48 3.32
CA ASN A 254 0.11 -15.50 4.38
C ASN A 254 0.67 -14.17 3.85
N THR A 255 1.16 -14.16 2.61
CA THR A 255 1.57 -12.93 1.92
C THR A 255 0.55 -12.51 0.88
N GLU A 256 -0.69 -13.02 0.86
CA GLU A 256 -1.66 -12.73 -0.19
C GLU A 256 -2.09 -11.27 -0.26
N SER A 257 -2.10 -10.59 0.89
CA SER A 257 -2.44 -9.18 1.00
C SER A 257 -1.31 -8.25 0.57
N TYR A 258 -0.21 -8.76 0.00
CA TYR A 258 0.88 -7.89 -0.46
C TYR A 258 0.42 -7.08 -1.68
N GLU A 259 0.23 -5.78 -1.52
CA GLU A 259 -0.16 -4.87 -2.60
C GLU A 259 1.08 -4.25 -3.26
N GLN A 260 0.94 -3.72 -4.48
CA GLN A 260 2.05 -3.04 -5.19
C GLN A 260 2.65 -1.88 -4.39
N ARG A 261 1.87 -1.35 -3.44
CA ARG A 261 2.29 -0.35 -2.46
C ARG A 261 1.39 -0.48 -1.22
N ILE A 262 1.94 -0.91 -0.10
CA ILE A 262 1.29 -0.83 1.20
C ILE A 262 1.42 0.62 1.67
N LYS A 263 0.31 1.34 1.65
CA LYS A 263 0.26 2.69 2.19
C LYS A 263 0.38 2.63 3.72
N ARG A 264 0.89 3.69 4.33
CA ARG A 264 1.16 3.74 5.78
C ARG A 264 -0.10 3.49 6.62
N ASP A 265 -1.24 3.98 6.14
CA ASP A 265 -2.57 3.80 6.72
C ASP A 265 -3.14 2.39 6.55
N SER A 266 -2.68 1.63 5.56
CA SER A 266 -3.12 0.25 5.35
C SER A 266 -2.27 -0.79 6.06
N LEU A 267 -1.11 -0.43 6.65
CA LEU A 267 -0.21 -1.37 7.36
C LEU A 267 -0.94 -2.24 8.41
N ILE A 268 -1.94 -1.69 9.09
CA ILE A 268 -2.76 -2.40 10.07
C ILE A 268 -3.59 -3.56 9.47
N ASN A 269 -3.88 -3.52 8.18
CA ASN A 269 -4.62 -4.57 7.49
C ASN A 269 -3.70 -5.77 7.15
N HIS A 270 -2.38 -5.60 7.26
CA HIS A 270 -1.39 -6.62 6.89
C HIS A 270 -0.71 -7.28 8.10
N ILE A 271 -1.28 -7.15 9.30
CA ILE A 271 -0.69 -7.64 10.55
C ILE A 271 -0.54 -9.17 10.59
N GLY A 272 -1.43 -9.91 9.93
CA GLY A 272 -1.27 -11.35 9.74
C GLY A 272 0.01 -11.70 8.99
N MET A 273 0.25 -10.99 7.87
CA MET A 273 1.45 -11.14 7.04
C MET A 273 2.72 -10.80 7.84
N PHE A 274 2.77 -9.65 8.52
CA PHE A 274 3.97 -9.26 9.29
C PHE A 274 4.27 -10.25 10.44
N ASN A 275 3.25 -10.76 11.13
CA ASN A 275 3.43 -11.80 12.14
C ASN A 275 4.00 -13.10 11.54
N TYR A 276 3.55 -13.48 10.35
CA TYR A 276 4.05 -14.66 9.65
C TYR A 276 5.51 -14.47 9.21
N LEU A 277 5.83 -13.35 8.54
CA LEU A 277 7.18 -13.04 8.06
C LEU A 277 8.23 -13.01 9.18
N LEU A 278 7.86 -12.51 10.37
CA LEU A 278 8.75 -12.52 11.54
C LEU A 278 9.16 -13.94 11.94
N LYS A 279 8.20 -14.87 11.94
CA LYS A 279 8.36 -16.28 12.35
C LYS A 279 8.95 -17.15 11.26
N LEU A 280 8.84 -16.73 10.00
CA LEU A 280 9.32 -17.47 8.84
C LEU A 280 10.83 -17.75 8.97
N LYS A 281 11.19 -19.01 8.76
CA LYS A 281 12.59 -19.44 8.65
C LYS A 281 12.98 -19.37 7.18
N PHE A 282 13.91 -18.48 6.87
CA PHE A 282 14.42 -18.34 5.51
C PHE A 282 15.49 -19.42 5.25
N PRO A 283 15.49 -20.05 4.06
CA PRO A 283 16.57 -20.91 3.60
C PRO A 283 17.93 -20.21 3.74
N LYS A 284 18.97 -20.95 4.14
CA LYS A 284 20.31 -20.38 4.38
C LYS A 284 20.92 -19.77 3.12
N GLU A 285 20.56 -20.33 1.98
CA GLU A 285 20.99 -19.91 0.65
C GLU A 285 20.50 -18.50 0.30
N LEU A 286 19.46 -17.99 0.99
CA LEU A 286 19.00 -16.61 0.88
C LEU A 286 19.59 -15.69 1.97
N LEU A 287 20.24 -16.26 2.99
CA LEU A 287 20.87 -15.53 4.10
C LEU A 287 22.35 -15.21 3.82
N GLU A 288 22.97 -15.89 2.86
CA GLU A 288 24.34 -15.60 2.40
C GLU A 288 24.30 -14.52 1.32
N ASP A 289 25.02 -13.42 1.59
CA ASP A 289 25.17 -12.26 0.73
C ASP A 289 25.76 -12.69 -0.62
N GLY A 290 24.89 -13.01 -1.59
CA GLY A 290 25.34 -13.63 -2.85
C GLY A 290 24.29 -14.18 -3.80
N ALA A 291 23.03 -14.35 -3.39
CA ALA A 291 21.96 -14.73 -4.32
C ALA A 291 20.75 -13.79 -4.15
N GLU A 292 20.77 -12.70 -4.93
CA GLU A 292 19.68 -11.75 -5.15
C GLU A 292 19.26 -10.89 -3.93
N ASN A 293 19.90 -9.74 -3.70
CA ASN A 293 19.36 -8.45 -3.18
C ASN A 293 18.12 -8.42 -2.22
N ILE A 294 17.85 -9.44 -1.41
CA ILE A 294 16.72 -9.50 -0.47
C ILE A 294 17.26 -9.26 0.94
N ASP A 295 16.97 -8.09 1.48
CA ASP A 295 17.35 -7.71 2.83
C ASP A 295 16.42 -8.38 3.84
N ILE A 296 16.65 -9.67 4.14
CA ILE A 296 15.82 -10.45 5.08
C ILE A 296 15.83 -9.82 6.47
N TYR A 297 16.98 -9.28 6.89
CA TYR A 297 17.11 -8.58 8.17
C TYR A 297 16.25 -7.32 8.17
N GLY A 298 16.33 -6.50 7.13
CA GLY A 298 15.46 -5.34 6.92
C GLY A 298 13.98 -5.71 6.88
N LEU A 299 13.60 -6.82 6.22
CA LEU A 299 12.22 -7.30 6.17
C LEU A 299 11.70 -7.69 7.57
N LYS A 300 12.52 -8.40 8.36
CA LYS A 300 12.17 -8.78 9.73
C LYS A 300 12.16 -7.59 10.68
N HIS A 301 13.13 -6.68 10.55
CA HIS A 301 13.17 -5.42 11.29
C HIS A 301 11.87 -4.64 11.07
N PHE A 302 11.53 -4.40 9.80
CA PHE A 302 10.33 -3.67 9.42
C PHE A 302 9.06 -4.35 9.94
N SER A 303 8.97 -5.68 9.79
CA SER A 303 7.83 -6.46 10.31
C SER A 303 7.70 -6.32 11.83
N ALA A 304 8.81 -6.41 12.57
CA ALA A 304 8.82 -6.26 14.01
C ALA A 304 8.38 -4.84 14.43
N HIS A 305 8.94 -3.81 13.80
CA HIS A 305 8.59 -2.42 14.11
C HIS A 305 7.13 -2.14 13.80
N THR A 306 6.61 -2.57 12.65
CA THR A 306 5.21 -2.40 12.24
C THR A 306 4.26 -3.09 13.22
N LEU A 307 4.62 -4.28 13.73
CA LEU A 307 3.86 -4.93 14.80
C LEU A 307 3.91 -4.13 16.09
N GLY A 308 5.04 -3.49 16.42
CA GLY A 308 5.16 -2.55 17.52
C GLY A 308 4.16 -1.40 17.39
N ASP A 309 4.10 -0.76 16.23
CA ASP A 309 3.18 0.34 15.93
C ASP A 309 1.72 -0.11 16.01
N TYR A 310 1.41 -1.33 15.55
CA TYR A 310 0.09 -1.92 15.71
C TYR A 310 -0.31 -2.09 17.17
N TYR A 311 0.56 -2.63 18.02
CA TYR A 311 0.25 -2.80 19.44
C TYR A 311 0.18 -1.45 20.16
N PHE A 312 0.99 -0.46 19.75
CA PHE A 312 0.85 0.92 20.22
C PHE A 312 -0.53 1.49 19.87
N PHE A 313 -0.99 1.30 18.64
CA PHE A 313 -2.33 1.69 18.20
C PHE A 313 -3.44 0.98 19.01
N LYS A 314 -3.27 -0.31 19.30
CA LYS A 314 -4.16 -1.09 20.17
C LYS A 314 -4.02 -0.75 21.66
N GLN A 315 -3.18 0.21 22.02
CA GLN A 315 -2.90 0.64 23.40
C GLN A 315 -2.30 -0.48 24.28
N ASP A 316 -1.75 -1.53 23.68
CA ASP A 316 -0.95 -2.55 24.35
C ASP A 316 0.53 -2.12 24.32
N TYR A 317 0.84 -1.11 25.11
CA TYR A 317 2.16 -0.46 25.09
C TYR A 317 3.29 -1.40 25.54
N ASN A 318 3.01 -2.36 26.43
CA ASN A 318 4.02 -3.34 26.83
C ASN A 318 4.41 -4.24 25.65
N LYS A 319 3.42 -4.69 24.89
CA LYS A 319 3.66 -5.49 23.68
C LYS A 319 4.30 -4.66 22.57
N ALA A 320 3.92 -3.39 22.42
CA ALA A 320 4.59 -2.47 21.52
C ALA A 320 6.10 -2.40 21.81
N ILE A 321 6.46 -2.18 23.08
CA ILE A 321 7.87 -2.15 23.55
C ILE A 321 8.59 -3.46 23.25
N GLU A 322 7.94 -4.61 23.46
CA GLU A 322 8.52 -5.92 23.13
C GLU A 322 8.90 -6.01 21.64
N TYR A 323 8.00 -5.61 20.74
CA TYR A 323 8.23 -5.68 19.30
C TYR A 323 9.27 -4.66 18.80
N TYR A 324 9.28 -3.43 19.33
CA TYR A 324 10.34 -2.46 19.02
C TYR A 324 11.72 -2.98 19.47
N ARG A 325 11.81 -3.64 20.64
CA ARG A 325 13.04 -4.29 21.09
C ARG A 325 13.46 -5.45 20.20
N LYS A 326 12.52 -6.28 19.73
CA LYS A 326 12.80 -7.34 18.75
C LYS A 326 13.37 -6.78 17.46
N ALA A 327 12.81 -5.67 16.96
CA ALA A 327 13.31 -5.00 15.76
C ALA A 327 14.79 -4.63 15.90
N VAL A 328 15.20 -4.18 17.09
CA VAL A 328 16.59 -3.80 17.37
C VAL A 328 17.51 -5.00 17.62
N PHE A 329 17.13 -5.89 18.55
CA PHE A 329 18.06 -6.89 19.09
C PHE A 329 18.02 -8.22 18.35
N ASP A 330 16.84 -8.63 17.88
CA ASP A 330 16.67 -9.93 17.22
C ASP A 330 16.85 -9.81 15.71
N PHE A 331 16.48 -8.64 15.15
CA PHE A 331 16.50 -8.37 13.72
C PHE A 331 17.24 -7.07 13.35
N PRO A 332 18.48 -6.84 13.84
CA PRO A 332 19.23 -5.67 13.44
C PRO A 332 19.51 -5.70 11.94
N ASN A 333 19.42 -4.54 11.28
CA ASN A 333 19.82 -4.39 9.89
C ASN A 333 21.32 -4.72 9.69
N SER A 334 21.75 -5.02 8.47
CA SER A 334 23.16 -5.37 8.18
C SER A 334 24.05 -4.14 7.94
N SER A 335 23.46 -2.99 7.63
CA SER A 335 24.20 -1.76 7.32
C SER A 335 24.30 -0.83 8.53
N ASP A 336 25.52 -0.47 8.94
CA ASP A 336 25.81 0.43 10.08
C ASP A 336 24.93 1.69 10.14
N SER A 337 24.76 2.38 9.01
CA SER A 337 23.96 3.62 8.95
C SER A 337 22.46 3.36 9.06
N ARG A 338 21.99 2.19 8.57
CA ARG A 338 20.60 1.75 8.73
C ARG A 338 20.33 1.32 10.16
N VAL A 339 21.21 0.54 10.78
CA VAL A 339 21.11 0.10 12.19
C VAL A 339 20.98 1.30 13.11
N CYS A 340 21.82 2.31 12.92
CA CYS A 340 21.77 3.57 13.66
C CYS A 340 20.37 4.20 13.65
N ARG A 341 19.80 4.44 12.47
CA ARG A 341 18.46 5.05 12.32
C ARG A 341 17.34 4.14 12.84
N ASP A 342 17.45 2.84 12.60
CA ASP A 342 16.49 1.83 13.02
C ASP A 342 16.40 1.74 14.56
N VAL A 343 17.54 1.85 15.24
CA VAL A 343 17.65 1.90 16.71
C VAL A 343 17.07 3.20 17.26
N GLU A 344 17.44 4.35 16.68
CA GLU A 344 16.91 5.66 17.04
C GLU A 344 15.37 5.68 16.97
N ASN A 345 14.80 5.30 15.81
CA ASN A 345 13.36 5.23 15.61
C ASN A 345 12.68 4.30 16.63
N SER A 346 13.27 3.12 16.88
CA SER A 346 12.71 2.16 17.84
C SER A 346 12.75 2.73 19.27
N LEU A 347 13.80 3.43 19.66
CA LEU A 347 13.93 4.07 20.98
C LEU A 347 12.94 5.24 21.17
N LEU A 348 12.67 6.01 20.11
CA LEU A 348 11.62 7.02 20.11
C LEU A 348 10.23 6.39 20.33
N SER A 349 9.93 5.29 19.65
CA SER A 349 8.67 4.57 19.83
C SER A 349 8.54 3.92 21.21
N ILE A 350 9.63 3.34 21.73
CA ILE A 350 9.69 2.81 23.11
C ILE A 350 9.47 3.94 24.12
N SER A 351 10.09 5.11 23.93
CA SER A 351 9.92 6.27 24.79
C SER A 351 8.45 6.71 24.86
N LYS A 352 7.80 6.85 23.70
CA LYS A 352 6.37 7.19 23.62
C LYS A 352 5.50 6.15 24.32
N SER A 353 5.81 4.87 24.16
CA SER A 353 5.10 3.77 24.81
C SER A 353 5.22 3.84 26.34
N TYR A 354 6.41 4.10 26.87
CA TYR A 354 6.60 4.29 28.31
C TYR A 354 5.87 5.51 28.86
N ARG A 355 5.81 6.61 28.10
CA ARG A 355 5.02 7.79 28.48
C ARG A 355 3.54 7.44 28.63
N GLN A 356 2.96 6.71 27.67
CA GLN A 356 1.56 6.27 27.76
C GLN A 356 1.29 5.33 28.95
N LEU A 357 2.33 4.63 29.41
CA LEU A 357 2.30 3.82 30.63
C LEU A 357 2.55 4.62 31.92
N ASN A 358 2.66 5.96 31.85
CA ASN A 358 3.06 6.84 32.96
C ASN A 358 4.41 6.47 33.60
N LYS A 359 5.34 5.88 32.83
CA LYS A 359 6.69 5.52 33.26
C LYS A 359 7.70 6.55 32.76
N MET A 360 7.63 7.78 33.28
CA MET A 360 8.41 8.92 32.75
C MET A 360 9.92 8.71 32.80
N ASN A 361 10.48 8.12 33.87
CA ASN A 361 11.92 7.83 33.92
C ASN A 361 12.37 6.86 32.82
N ASP A 362 11.57 5.82 32.53
CA ASP A 362 11.83 4.87 31.45
C ASP A 362 11.67 5.55 30.07
N ALA A 363 10.71 6.47 29.93
CA ALA A 363 10.51 7.28 28.73
C ALA A 363 11.71 8.20 28.45
N TYR A 364 12.21 8.91 29.46
CA TYR A 364 13.42 9.74 29.36
C TYR A 364 14.66 8.91 29.04
N ALA A 365 14.86 7.78 29.73
CA ALA A 365 15.99 6.89 29.48
C ALA A 365 15.98 6.36 28.03
N SER A 366 14.81 6.06 27.48
CA SER A 366 14.69 5.62 26.08
C SER A 366 14.98 6.77 25.10
N LEU A 367 14.47 7.97 25.37
CA LEU A 367 14.68 9.15 24.54
C LEU A 367 16.15 9.61 24.54
N LEU A 368 16.83 9.55 25.69
CA LEU A 368 18.28 9.76 25.78
C LEU A 368 19.04 8.72 24.98
N GLY A 369 18.57 7.47 24.94
CA GLY A 369 19.17 6.42 24.12
C GLY A 369 19.09 6.74 22.63
N ALA A 370 17.98 7.35 22.18
CA ALA A 370 17.85 7.83 20.81
C ALA A 370 18.90 8.91 20.50
N ILE A 371 19.05 9.93 21.36
CA ILE A 371 20.11 10.97 21.22
C ILE A 371 21.52 10.38 21.22
N TYR A 372 21.76 9.45 22.16
CA TYR A 372 23.05 8.79 22.29
C TYR A 372 23.34 7.91 21.09
N SER A 373 22.33 7.56 20.29
CA SER A 373 22.54 6.97 18.98
C SER A 373 22.88 8.06 17.97
N CYS A 374 23.89 7.82 17.13
CA CYS A 374 24.13 8.60 15.91
C CYS A 374 24.52 10.08 16.07
N GLY A 375 24.46 10.66 17.27
CA GLY A 375 25.17 11.88 17.63
C GLY A 375 24.57 13.21 17.22
N ASN A 376 23.37 13.22 16.63
CA ASN A 376 22.65 14.44 16.28
C ASN A 376 21.26 14.39 16.92
N ILE A 377 20.88 15.46 17.62
CA ILE A 377 19.50 15.69 18.06
C ILE A 377 18.80 16.44 16.94
N SER A 378 17.74 15.87 16.40
CA SER A 378 16.81 16.53 15.49
C SER A 378 15.88 17.49 16.23
N ASP A 379 15.37 18.51 15.54
CA ASP A 379 14.34 19.43 16.08
C ASP A 379 13.13 18.68 16.66
N THR A 380 12.80 17.51 16.10
CA THR A 380 11.71 16.66 16.55
C THR A 380 11.99 16.08 17.94
N GLU A 381 13.19 15.58 18.16
CA GLU A 381 13.60 15.00 19.45
C GLU A 381 13.69 16.08 20.52
N GLU A 382 14.23 17.24 20.18
CA GLU A 382 14.27 18.39 21.08
C GLU A 382 12.87 18.85 21.50
N LYS A 383 11.93 18.95 20.54
CA LYS A 383 10.51 19.21 20.84
C LYS A 383 9.91 18.14 21.74
N GLN A 384 10.26 16.87 21.54
CA GLN A 384 9.77 15.77 22.38
C GLN A 384 10.31 15.86 23.81
N PHE A 385 11.58 16.20 24.01
CA PHE A 385 12.13 16.48 25.35
C PHE A 385 11.42 17.64 26.03
N ASN A 386 11.25 18.75 25.32
CA ASN A 386 10.57 19.93 25.87
C ASN A 386 9.12 19.62 26.26
N ASN A 387 8.43 18.80 25.47
CA ASN A 387 7.09 18.32 25.81
C ASN A 387 7.10 17.47 27.08
N TYR A 388 8.06 16.54 27.22
CA TYR A 388 8.17 15.73 28.44
C TYR A 388 8.42 16.61 29.66
N ILE A 389 9.35 17.57 29.57
CA ILE A 389 9.67 18.52 30.64
C ILE A 389 8.46 19.40 30.99
N ALA A 390 7.68 19.85 30.01
CA ALA A 390 6.50 20.67 30.28
C ALA A 390 5.39 19.89 31.03
N THR A 391 5.35 18.57 30.85
CA THR A 391 4.34 17.69 31.48
C THR A 391 4.84 16.95 32.73
N ASP A 392 6.14 16.95 32.99
CA ASP A 392 6.78 16.40 34.19
C ASP A 392 7.13 17.54 35.14
N THR A 393 6.95 17.36 36.45
CA THR A 393 7.33 18.38 37.44
C THR A 393 8.84 18.40 37.71
N ALA A 394 9.65 17.88 36.78
CA ALA A 394 11.08 17.72 36.96
C ALA A 394 11.79 19.07 36.91
N ASP A 395 12.60 19.34 37.93
CA ASP A 395 13.55 20.45 37.94
C ASP A 395 14.58 20.26 36.81
N ARG A 396 14.72 21.28 35.95
CA ARG A 396 15.65 21.27 34.81
C ARG A 396 17.10 21.08 35.27
N ASP A 397 17.47 21.67 36.41
CA ASP A 397 18.81 21.52 37.00
C ASP A 397 19.05 20.08 37.44
N GLN A 398 18.03 19.42 37.98
CA GLN A 398 18.13 18.02 38.36
C GLN A 398 18.20 17.12 37.12
N LEU A 399 17.37 17.36 36.09
CA LEU A 399 17.44 16.62 34.83
C LEU A 399 18.83 16.70 34.20
N LYS A 400 19.44 17.89 34.22
CA LYS A 400 20.81 18.10 33.75
C LYS A 400 21.83 17.24 34.53
N LYS A 401 21.76 17.24 35.86
CA LYS A 401 22.61 16.37 36.71
C LYS A 401 22.39 14.88 36.43
N ASP A 402 21.14 14.48 36.21
CA ASP A 402 20.80 13.09 35.90
C ASP A 402 21.37 12.64 34.54
N ILE A 403 21.38 13.53 33.54
CA ILE A 403 22.03 13.30 32.24
C ILE A 403 23.55 13.20 32.40
N ASP A 404 24.16 14.08 33.19
CA ASP A 404 25.60 14.04 33.45
C ASP A 404 25.99 12.73 34.12
N GLN A 405 25.19 12.28 35.09
CA GLN A 405 25.39 11.00 35.75
C GLN A 405 25.19 9.82 34.80
N SER A 406 24.22 9.88 33.87
CA SER A 406 23.97 8.77 32.95
C SER A 406 25.12 8.55 31.98
N LEU A 407 25.77 9.61 31.50
CA LEU A 407 26.96 9.53 30.64
C LEU A 407 28.12 8.77 31.32
N LEU A 408 28.26 8.86 32.64
CA LEU A 408 29.30 8.15 33.41
C LEU A 408 29.02 6.65 33.57
N THR A 409 27.82 6.18 33.24
CA THR A 409 27.40 4.78 33.43
C THR A 409 27.45 3.95 32.14
N ILE A 410 27.93 4.53 31.04
CA ILE A 410 27.95 3.88 29.73
C ILE A 410 28.82 2.62 29.78
N LYS A 411 28.26 1.50 29.33
CA LYS A 411 28.95 0.20 29.25
C LYS A 411 28.72 -0.41 27.88
N ASN A 412 29.80 -0.84 27.23
CA ASN A 412 29.72 -1.60 25.98
C ASN A 412 28.97 -2.93 26.22
N LEU A 413 28.10 -3.28 25.29
CA LEU A 413 27.44 -4.57 25.23
C LEU A 413 28.14 -5.45 24.18
N LYS A 414 27.63 -5.48 22.95
CA LYS A 414 28.18 -6.22 21.81
C LYS A 414 27.76 -5.51 20.51
N ASN A 415 28.53 -5.66 19.43
CA ASN A 415 28.17 -5.16 18.09
C ASN A 415 27.81 -3.66 18.08
N ASN A 416 28.62 -2.80 18.70
CA ASN A 416 28.38 -1.35 18.80
C ASN A 416 27.10 -0.93 19.58
N TYR A 417 26.48 -1.86 20.32
CA TYR A 417 25.46 -1.53 21.31
C TYR A 417 26.09 -1.21 22.65
N TYR A 418 25.52 -0.22 23.34
CA TYR A 418 25.93 0.20 24.67
C TYR A 418 24.70 0.34 25.56
N SER A 419 24.89 0.18 26.86
CA SER A 419 23.88 0.44 27.89
C SER A 419 24.29 1.62 28.75
N PHE A 420 23.32 2.26 29.37
CA PHE A 420 23.53 3.30 30.38
C PHE A 420 22.37 3.31 31.37
N THR A 421 22.54 3.99 32.49
CA THR A 421 21.55 4.12 33.56
C THR A 421 21.14 5.58 33.75
N PHE A 422 19.85 5.86 33.71
CA PHE A 422 19.27 7.17 33.99
C PHE A 422 18.19 7.01 35.08
N ARG A 423 18.31 7.71 36.22
CA ARG A 423 17.39 7.60 37.37
C ARG A 423 17.04 6.15 37.75
N ASN A 424 18.05 5.30 37.87
CA ASN A 424 17.94 3.84 38.16
C ASN A 424 17.24 3.01 37.07
N LYS A 425 17.03 3.56 35.86
CA LYS A 425 16.50 2.85 34.70
C LYS A 425 17.60 2.58 33.70
N THR A 426 17.73 1.32 33.28
CA THR A 426 18.69 0.94 32.25
C THR A 426 18.06 1.09 30.87
N SER A 427 18.78 1.78 29.98
CA SER A 427 18.45 1.91 28.57
C SER A 427 19.67 1.55 27.72
N PHE A 428 19.53 1.63 26.40
CA PHE A 428 20.55 1.26 25.43
C PHE A 428 20.60 2.25 24.27
N PHE A 429 21.69 2.20 23.50
CA PHE A 429 21.87 2.95 22.25
C PHE A 429 22.86 2.25 21.31
N TYR A 430 22.91 2.68 20.06
CA TYR A 430 23.86 2.21 19.05
C TYR A 430 24.83 3.31 18.65
N GLY A 431 26.14 3.06 18.68
CA GLY A 431 27.13 4.05 18.28
C GLY A 431 28.49 3.44 17.98
N LYS A 432 29.22 4.00 17.02
CA LYS A 432 30.60 3.56 16.77
C LYS A 432 31.49 3.93 17.95
N ASP A 433 32.49 3.11 18.27
CA ASP A 433 33.40 3.33 19.41
C ASP A 433 33.98 4.77 19.47
N GLU A 434 34.39 5.32 18.33
CA GLU A 434 34.93 6.69 18.26
C GLU A 434 33.90 7.76 18.63
N PHE A 435 32.65 7.58 18.20
CA PHE A 435 31.55 8.45 18.57
C PHE A 435 31.27 8.33 20.07
N VAL A 436 31.21 7.10 20.61
CA VAL A 436 30.93 6.87 22.04
C VAL A 436 32.03 7.48 22.92
N LYS A 437 33.31 7.40 22.52
CA LYS A 437 34.41 8.09 23.23
C LYS A 437 34.21 9.60 23.34
N ASN A 438 33.47 10.21 22.41
CA ASN A 438 33.20 11.64 22.36
C ASN A 438 31.78 12.02 22.81
N ILE A 439 30.96 11.07 23.28
CA ILE A 439 29.53 11.27 23.48
C ILE A 439 29.19 12.42 24.45
N THR A 440 29.97 12.56 25.52
CA THR A 440 29.83 13.68 26.47
C THR A 440 30.02 15.03 25.80
N ARG A 441 31.04 15.15 24.93
CA ARG A 441 31.28 16.37 24.16
C ARG A 441 30.13 16.64 23.18
N HIS A 442 29.66 15.61 22.48
CA HIS A 442 28.51 15.74 21.58
C HIS A 442 27.26 16.21 22.33
N MET A 443 26.89 15.56 23.43
CA MET A 443 25.71 15.91 24.21
C MET A 443 25.76 17.35 24.73
N THR A 444 26.91 17.76 25.29
CA THR A 444 27.08 19.10 25.89
C THR A 444 27.05 20.25 24.88
N THR A 445 27.27 19.96 23.59
CA THR A 445 27.18 20.95 22.50
C THR A 445 25.77 21.13 21.95
N THR A 446 24.81 20.30 22.35
CA THR A 446 23.43 20.38 21.84
C THR A 446 22.67 21.57 22.44
N HIS A 447 21.81 22.20 21.63
CA HIS A 447 20.95 23.30 22.10
C HIS A 447 20.04 22.86 23.24
N PHE A 448 19.43 21.68 23.11
CA PHE A 448 18.67 21.03 24.18
C PHE A 448 19.42 21.01 25.51
N TYR A 449 20.62 20.41 25.57
CA TYR A 449 21.36 20.30 26.83
C TYR A 449 21.76 21.67 27.40
N GLN A 450 22.09 22.63 26.54
CA GLN A 450 22.42 24.00 26.95
C GLN A 450 21.22 24.75 27.53
N SER A 451 19.99 24.41 27.11
CA SER A 451 18.74 25.00 27.60
C SER A 451 18.28 24.51 28.98
N LEU A 452 18.94 23.50 29.54
CA LEU A 452 18.65 22.93 30.89
C LEU A 452 19.37 23.68 32.02
N LYS A 453 19.74 24.94 31.82
CA LYS A 453 20.46 25.80 32.79
C LYS A 453 19.58 26.92 33.32
#